data_AF-A0AAJ2FK52-F1
#
_entry.id   AF-A0AAJ2FK52-F1
#
_cell.length_a   1.000
_cell.length_b   1.000
_cell.length_c   1.000
_cell.angle_alpha   90.00
_cell.angle_beta   90.00
_cell.angle_gamma   90.00
#
_symmetry.space_group_name_H-M   'P 1'
#
loop_
_entity.id
_entity.type
_entity.pdbx_description
1 polymer ?
#
loop_
_entity_poly.entity_id
_entity_poly.type
_entity_poly.pdbx_seq_one_letter_code
_entity_poly.pdbx_strand_id
1 'polypeptide(L)'
;MDDQGRFDLYEKLYFHELDRKDKLLTRLNLPLAMIVGLLTFFGFLLSKPPSGDGWPYVFFWALYDCAFISFVMALWHFRKAWIRGGFDYVLPVLKRLEEHFQDNLKPYFGIDRDGLNSYFEKVIYDYYVEGATINATNNDERSQEIDHLSKYVALCAVLAILSFIPFFIANHP
;
A
#
# COMPACT_ATOMS: atom_id res chain seq x y z
N MET A 1 -25.39 -23.97 5.76
CA MET A 1 -24.90 -22.82 6.53
C MET A 1 -26.11 -21.95 6.76
N ASP A 2 -26.45 -21.69 8.02
CA ASP A 2 -27.57 -20.85 8.40
C ASP A 2 -27.26 -19.37 8.16
N ASP A 3 -28.29 -18.52 8.19
CA ASP A 3 -28.15 -17.09 7.90
C ASP A 3 -27.28 -16.39 8.95
N GLN A 4 -27.34 -16.83 10.21
CA GLN A 4 -26.44 -16.35 11.27
C GLN A 4 -24.99 -16.70 10.97
N GLY A 5 -24.70 -17.95 10.58
CA GLY A 5 -23.34 -18.35 10.23
C GLY A 5 -22.79 -17.58 9.03
N ARG A 6 -23.67 -17.17 8.08
CA ARG A 6 -23.29 -16.32 6.94
C ARG A 6 -22.95 -14.91 7.39
N PHE A 7 -23.79 -14.33 8.24
CA PHE A 7 -23.54 -13.02 8.81
C PHE A 7 -22.20 -12.97 9.56
N ASP A 8 -21.98 -13.91 10.48
CA ASP A 8 -20.74 -14.01 11.27
C ASP A 8 -19.50 -14.21 10.39
N LEU A 9 -19.63 -14.94 9.28
CA LEU A 9 -18.53 -15.13 8.33
C LEU A 9 -18.16 -13.82 7.62
N TYR A 10 -19.15 -13.07 7.13
CA TYR A 10 -18.89 -11.81 6.42
C TYR A 10 -18.35 -10.74 7.35
N GLU A 11 -18.86 -10.67 8.57
CA GLU A 11 -18.31 -9.81 9.61
C GLU A 11 -16.81 -10.11 9.83
N LYS A 12 -16.47 -11.38 10.04
CA LYS A 12 -15.07 -11.81 10.22
C LYS A 12 -14.20 -11.47 9.01
N LEU A 13 -14.72 -11.69 7.79
CA LEU A 13 -13.97 -11.39 6.57
C LEU A 13 -13.72 -9.88 6.43
N TYR A 14 -14.73 -9.06 6.70
CA TYR A 14 -14.61 -7.61 6.69
C TYR A 14 -13.53 -7.12 7.66
N PHE A 15 -13.57 -7.56 8.93
CA PHE A 15 -12.56 -7.17 9.91
C PHE A 15 -11.17 -7.75 9.60
N HIS A 16 -11.09 -8.96 9.05
CA HIS A 16 -9.84 -9.53 8.58
C HIS A 16 -9.17 -8.66 7.50
N GLU A 17 -9.95 -8.15 6.55
CA GLU A 17 -9.41 -7.27 5.50
C GLU A 17 -8.98 -5.89 6.03
N LEU A 18 -9.65 -5.37 7.05
CA LEU A 18 -9.19 -4.16 7.75
C LEU A 18 -7.85 -4.40 8.47
N ASP A 19 -7.71 -5.50 9.21
CA ASP A 19 -6.45 -5.86 9.87
C ASP A 19 -5.31 -6.08 8.86
N ARG A 20 -5.65 -6.70 7.72
CA ARG A 20 -4.70 -6.95 6.65
C ARG A 20 -4.19 -5.64 6.05
N LYS A 21 -5.05 -4.62 5.89
CA LYS A 21 -4.62 -3.28 5.48
C LYS A 21 -3.54 -2.73 6.42
N ASP A 22 -3.77 -2.75 7.73
CA ASP A 22 -2.84 -2.15 8.69
C ASP A 22 -1.48 -2.86 8.69
N LYS A 23 -1.49 -4.20 8.52
CA LYS A 23 -0.27 -4.99 8.32
C LYS A 23 0.45 -4.59 7.02
N LEU A 24 -0.27 -4.38 5.92
CA LEU A 24 0.31 -3.94 4.65
C LEU A 24 0.90 -2.53 4.75
N LEU A 25 0.21 -1.59 5.41
CA LEU A 25 0.73 -0.24 5.63
C LEU A 25 2.00 -0.26 6.50
N THR A 26 2.04 -1.11 7.53
CA THR A 26 3.24 -1.28 8.36
C THR A 26 4.43 -1.81 7.55
N ARG A 27 4.19 -2.65 6.54
CA ARG A 27 5.26 -3.16 5.64
C ARG A 27 5.89 -2.06 4.78
N LEU A 28 5.24 -0.91 4.59
CA LEU A 28 5.80 0.21 3.83
C LEU A 28 6.91 0.96 4.58
N ASN A 29 7.00 0.80 5.91
CA ASN A 29 7.99 1.51 6.72
C ASN A 29 9.44 1.15 6.35
N LEU A 30 9.72 -0.14 6.12
CA LEU A 30 11.07 -0.59 5.77
C LEU A 30 11.50 -0.09 4.37
N PRO A 31 10.72 -0.28 3.29
CA PRO A 31 11.03 0.32 1.99
C PRO A 31 11.17 1.84 2.03
N LEU A 32 10.35 2.55 2.82
CA LEU A 32 10.46 4.01 2.97
C LEU A 32 11.82 4.41 3.56
N ALA A 33 12.26 3.72 4.63
CA ALA A 33 13.58 3.96 5.22
C ALA A 33 14.71 3.70 4.20
N MET A 34 14.58 2.64 3.40
CA MET A 34 15.54 2.32 2.34
C MET A 34 15.57 3.38 1.25
N ILE A 35 14.42 3.91 0.82
CA ILE A 35 14.33 5.02 -0.15
C ILE A 35 15.07 6.25 0.35
N VAL A 36 14.89 6.62 1.62
CA VAL A 36 15.60 7.76 2.23
C VAL A 36 17.12 7.53 2.26
N GLY A 37 17.54 6.31 2.62
CA GLY A 37 18.96 5.92 2.60
C GLY A 37 19.56 5.97 1.19
N LEU A 38 18.83 5.45 0.19
CA LEU A 38 19.24 5.46 -1.21
C LEU A 38 19.34 6.88 -1.77
N LEU A 39 18.40 7.77 -1.43
CA LEU A 39 18.46 9.17 -1.85
C LEU A 39 19.75 9.86 -1.34
N THR A 40 20.10 9.59 -0.08
CA THR A 40 21.35 10.09 0.51
C THR A 40 22.56 9.52 -0.22
N PHE A 41 22.54 8.21 -0.52
CA PHE A 41 23.62 7.55 -1.24
C PHE A 41 23.78 8.06 -2.68
N PHE A 42 22.69 8.36 -3.39
CA PHE A 42 22.73 9.01 -4.70
C PHE A 42 23.42 10.39 -4.63
N GLY A 43 23.07 11.21 -3.64
CA GLY A 43 23.74 12.50 -3.43
C GLY A 43 25.25 12.36 -3.21
N PHE A 44 25.67 11.34 -2.46
CA PHE A 44 27.08 11.01 -2.28
C PHE A 44 27.74 10.57 -3.60
N LEU A 45 27.12 9.66 -4.37
CA LEU A 45 27.66 9.19 -5.65
C LEU A 45 27.81 10.34 -6.67
N LEU A 46 26.84 11.27 -6.72
CA LEU A 46 26.91 12.47 -7.58
C LEU A 46 28.10 13.38 -7.27
N SER A 47 28.58 13.38 -6.01
CA SER A 47 29.77 14.14 -5.63
C SER A 47 31.09 13.45 -6.00
N LYS A 48 31.02 12.20 -6.48
CA LYS A 48 32.17 11.32 -6.72
C LYS A 48 32.16 10.63 -8.09
N PRO A 49 31.83 11.31 -9.21
CA PRO A 49 32.03 10.71 -10.52
C PRO A 49 33.53 10.48 -10.78
N PRO A 50 33.93 9.39 -11.45
CA PRO A 50 35.30 9.20 -11.94
C PRO A 50 35.71 10.38 -12.83
N SER A 51 36.96 10.81 -12.74
CA SER A 51 37.52 11.83 -13.63
C SER A 51 37.94 11.22 -14.98
N GLY A 52 37.80 11.98 -16.07
CA GLY A 52 38.18 11.57 -17.42
C GLY A 52 37.03 11.01 -18.27
N ASP A 53 37.38 10.50 -19.45
CA ASP A 53 36.49 10.02 -20.51
C ASP A 53 36.64 8.50 -20.79
N GLY A 54 37.32 7.79 -19.90
CA GLY A 54 37.58 6.35 -20.03
C GLY A 54 36.37 5.46 -19.69
N TRP A 55 36.56 4.14 -19.88
CA TRP A 55 35.53 3.14 -19.55
C TRP A 55 34.94 3.23 -18.13
N PRO A 56 35.67 3.63 -17.06
CA PRO A 56 35.10 3.76 -15.72
C PRO A 56 34.04 4.86 -15.64
N TYR A 57 34.22 5.96 -16.40
CA TYR A 57 33.27 7.07 -16.46
C TYR A 57 31.95 6.62 -17.09
N VAL A 58 32.02 5.97 -18.25
CA VAL A 58 30.84 5.46 -18.96
C VAL A 58 30.10 4.42 -18.11
N PHE A 59 30.84 3.51 -17.48
CA PHE A 59 30.26 2.47 -16.63
C PHE A 59 29.60 3.03 -15.37
N PHE A 60 30.21 4.04 -14.74
CA PHE A 60 29.62 4.76 -13.60
C PHE A 60 28.27 5.34 -13.97
N TRP A 61 28.19 6.15 -15.02
CA TRP A 61 26.95 6.82 -15.42
C TRP A 61 25.87 5.83 -15.88
N ALA A 62 26.24 4.80 -16.65
CA ALA A 62 25.29 3.78 -17.07
C ALA A 62 24.62 3.09 -15.87
N LEU A 63 25.39 2.70 -14.85
CA LEU A 63 24.83 2.07 -13.65
C LEU A 63 24.10 3.05 -12.75
N TYR A 64 24.62 4.28 -12.60
CA TYR A 64 23.99 5.34 -11.84
C TYR A 64 22.59 5.66 -12.40
N ASP A 65 22.47 5.83 -13.72
CA ASP A 65 21.20 6.12 -14.39
C ASP A 65 20.23 4.94 -14.28
N CYS A 66 20.70 3.70 -14.44
CA CYS A 66 19.87 2.51 -14.21
C CYS A 66 19.37 2.42 -12.76
N ALA A 67 20.23 2.74 -11.80
CA ALA A 67 19.87 2.79 -10.39
C ALA A 67 18.82 3.90 -10.14
N PHE A 68 19.01 5.07 -10.74
CA PHE A 68 18.10 6.20 -10.60
C PHE A 68 16.72 5.92 -11.22
N ILE A 69 16.67 5.27 -12.39
CA ILE A 69 15.40 4.80 -12.99
C ILE A 69 14.71 3.82 -12.04
N SER A 70 15.45 2.86 -11.47
CA SER A 70 14.90 1.91 -10.50
C SER A 70 14.38 2.61 -9.25
N PHE A 71 15.06 3.67 -8.79
CA PHE A 71 14.64 4.51 -7.68
C PHE A 71 13.32 5.24 -7.97
N VAL A 72 13.19 5.83 -9.16
CA VAL A 72 11.93 6.49 -9.58
C VAL A 72 10.78 5.48 -9.66
N MET A 73 11.04 4.26 -10.17
CA MET A 73 10.06 3.18 -10.17
C MET A 73 9.65 2.76 -8.75
N ALA A 74 10.60 2.66 -7.82
CA ALA A 74 10.30 2.41 -6.42
C ALA A 74 9.39 3.50 -5.83
N LEU A 75 9.68 4.79 -6.07
CA LEU A 75 8.82 5.89 -5.62
C LEU A 75 7.41 5.82 -6.22
N TRP A 76 7.29 5.44 -7.48
CA TRP A 76 6.00 5.26 -8.15
C TRP A 76 5.16 4.16 -7.49
N HIS A 77 5.74 2.99 -7.26
CA HIS A 77 5.07 1.87 -6.60
C HIS A 77 4.75 2.17 -5.13
N PHE A 78 5.64 2.87 -4.41
CA PHE A 78 5.37 3.35 -3.05
C PHE A 78 4.13 4.25 -3.03
N ARG A 79 4.07 5.24 -3.92
CA ARG A 79 2.92 6.14 -4.03
C ARG A 79 1.63 5.37 -4.32
N LYS A 80 1.66 4.40 -5.24
CA LYS A 80 0.48 3.61 -5.61
C LYS A 80 -0.01 2.74 -4.45
N ALA A 81 0.90 2.11 -3.70
CA ALA A 81 0.57 1.36 -2.49
C ALA A 81 -0.02 2.25 -1.37
N TRP A 82 0.49 3.48 -1.23
CA TRP A 82 0.08 4.43 -0.20
C TRP A 82 -1.27 5.09 -0.48
N ILE A 83 -1.47 5.69 -1.66
CA ILE A 83 -2.66 6.49 -1.99
C ILE A 83 -3.93 5.63 -1.99
N ARG A 84 -3.85 4.35 -2.36
CA ARG A 84 -5.02 3.46 -2.37
C ARG A 84 -5.65 3.27 -0.99
N GLY A 85 -4.94 3.59 0.10
CA GLY A 85 -5.51 3.67 1.45
C GLY A 85 -6.69 4.65 1.62
N GLY A 86 -6.84 5.63 0.72
CA GLY A 86 -7.95 6.58 0.75
C GLY A 86 -9.28 6.06 0.19
N PHE A 87 -9.29 4.89 -0.47
CA PHE A 87 -10.47 4.30 -1.11
C PHE A 87 -10.98 3.05 -0.38
N ASP A 88 -10.48 2.80 0.83
CA ASP A 88 -10.92 1.67 1.64
C ASP A 88 -12.34 1.93 2.19
N TYR A 89 -13.15 0.89 2.16
CA TYR A 89 -14.53 0.95 2.59
C TYR A 89 -14.62 0.66 4.08
N VAL A 90 -15.18 1.61 4.82
CA VAL A 90 -15.30 1.55 6.28
C VAL A 90 -16.76 1.76 6.64
N LEU A 91 -17.21 1.04 7.67
CA LEU A 91 -18.52 1.26 8.26
C LEU A 91 -18.74 2.76 8.56
N PRO A 92 -19.95 3.26 8.29
CA PRO A 92 -20.31 4.61 8.68
C PRO A 92 -20.22 4.76 10.20
N VAL A 93 -19.99 6.00 10.65
CA VAL A 93 -19.96 6.32 12.08
C VAL A 93 -21.24 5.82 12.74
N LEU A 94 -21.11 5.01 13.79
CA LEU A 94 -22.23 4.34 14.47
C LEU A 94 -23.36 5.31 14.83
N LYS A 95 -23.03 6.53 15.27
CA LYS A 95 -24.01 7.58 15.55
C LYS A 95 -24.88 7.92 14.34
N ARG A 96 -24.29 8.08 13.14
CA ARG A 96 -25.06 8.36 11.91
C ARG A 96 -25.89 7.17 11.47
N LEU A 97 -25.39 5.97 11.70
CA LEU A 97 -26.12 4.75 11.39
C LEU A 97 -27.34 4.61 12.30
N GLU A 98 -27.17 4.90 13.59
CA GLU A 98 -28.25 4.90 14.58
C GLU A 98 -29.24 6.04 14.34
N GLU A 99 -28.77 7.25 14.02
CA GLU A 99 -29.63 8.37 13.60
C GLU A 99 -30.43 7.99 12.34
N HIS A 100 -29.81 7.35 11.35
CA HIS A 100 -30.51 6.87 10.17
C HIS A 100 -31.59 5.82 10.54
N PHE A 101 -31.27 4.93 11.47
CA PHE A 101 -32.20 3.93 11.99
C PHE A 101 -33.39 4.56 12.73
N GLN A 102 -33.14 5.49 13.66
CA GLN A 102 -34.19 6.15 14.45
C GLN A 102 -35.03 7.14 13.64
N ASP A 103 -34.41 7.90 12.74
CA ASP A 103 -35.05 9.05 12.09
C ASP A 103 -35.68 8.70 10.74
N ASN A 104 -35.17 7.68 10.03
CA ASN A 104 -35.64 7.32 8.69
C ASN A 104 -36.31 5.95 8.63
N LEU A 105 -35.75 4.94 9.30
CA LEU A 105 -36.25 3.57 9.20
C LEU A 105 -37.41 3.29 10.17
N LYS A 106 -37.24 3.64 11.45
CA LYS A 106 -38.25 3.38 12.48
C LYS A 106 -39.61 4.03 12.19
N PRO A 107 -39.71 5.28 11.69
CA PRO A 107 -41.00 5.87 11.34
C PRO A 107 -41.64 5.23 10.09
N TYR A 108 -40.82 4.69 9.18
CA TYR A 108 -41.27 4.04 7.95
C TYR A 108 -41.90 2.66 8.20
N PHE A 109 -41.33 1.88 9.11
CA PHE A 109 -41.85 0.54 9.48
C PHE A 109 -42.94 0.58 10.57
N GLY A 110 -43.08 1.68 11.31
CA GLY A 110 -44.16 1.85 12.29
C GLY A 110 -44.08 0.84 13.45
N ILE A 111 -45.09 -0.03 13.60
CA ILE A 111 -45.19 -1.05 14.68
C ILE A 111 -44.47 -2.35 14.28
N ASP A 112 -44.13 -2.54 13.00
CA ASP A 112 -43.44 -3.73 12.50
C ASP A 112 -41.96 -3.74 12.91
N ARG A 113 -41.72 -4.17 14.15
CA ARG A 113 -40.37 -4.27 14.72
C ARG A 113 -39.54 -5.37 14.07
N ASP A 114 -40.18 -6.45 13.64
CA ASP A 114 -39.48 -7.59 13.03
C ASP A 114 -38.97 -7.20 11.64
N GLY A 115 -39.83 -6.57 10.82
CA GLY A 115 -39.41 -6.03 9.51
C GLY A 115 -38.32 -4.95 9.61
N LEU A 116 -38.40 -4.07 10.62
CA LEU A 116 -37.38 -3.06 10.89
C LEU A 116 -36.01 -3.69 11.24
N ASN A 117 -36.00 -4.68 12.13
CA ASN A 117 -34.76 -5.36 12.53
C ASN A 117 -34.17 -6.15 11.37
N SER A 118 -34.98 -6.90 10.62
CA SER A 118 -34.50 -7.64 9.44
C SER A 118 -33.96 -6.72 8.35
N TYR A 119 -34.55 -5.54 8.17
CA TYR A 119 -34.00 -4.54 7.23
C TYR A 119 -32.66 -3.99 7.72
N PHE A 120 -32.55 -3.66 9.00
CA PHE A 120 -31.30 -3.17 9.58
C PHE A 120 -30.18 -4.21 9.51
N GLU A 121 -30.47 -5.47 9.85
CA GLU A 121 -29.54 -6.59 9.67
C GLU A 121 -29.07 -6.71 8.22
N LYS A 122 -29.99 -6.55 7.26
CA LYS A 122 -29.65 -6.54 5.83
C LYS A 122 -28.72 -5.37 5.48
N VAL A 123 -28.97 -4.18 6.00
CA VAL A 123 -28.09 -3.02 5.76
C VAL A 123 -26.67 -3.30 6.27
N ILE A 124 -26.53 -3.80 7.50
CA ILE A 124 -25.21 -4.18 8.05
C ILE A 124 -24.54 -5.26 7.21
N TYR A 125 -25.32 -6.28 6.83
CA TYR A 125 -24.86 -7.36 5.98
C TYR A 125 -24.30 -6.83 4.65
N ASP A 126 -25.00 -5.91 4.00
CA ASP A 126 -24.56 -5.29 2.75
C ASP A 126 -23.25 -4.51 2.95
N TYR A 127 -23.10 -3.77 4.06
CA TYR A 127 -21.83 -3.12 4.42
C TYR A 127 -20.68 -4.13 4.61
N TYR A 128 -20.91 -5.28 5.23
CA TYR A 128 -19.88 -6.30 5.41
C TYR A 128 -19.47 -6.93 4.09
N VAL A 129 -20.43 -7.26 3.22
CA VAL A 129 -20.14 -7.86 1.92
C VAL A 129 -19.42 -6.87 1.01
N GLU A 130 -19.93 -5.64 0.88
CA GLU A 130 -19.33 -4.60 0.06
C GLU A 130 -17.94 -4.21 0.60
N GLY A 131 -17.85 -4.00 1.91
CA GLY A 131 -16.61 -3.65 2.57
C GLY A 131 -15.53 -4.72 2.44
N ALA A 132 -15.87 -5.99 2.68
CA ALA A 132 -14.94 -7.10 2.50
C ALA A 132 -14.46 -7.20 1.05
N THR A 133 -15.35 -7.02 0.07
CA THR A 133 -15.03 -7.13 -1.35
C THR A 133 -14.09 -6.01 -1.82
N ILE A 134 -14.44 -4.76 -1.49
CA ILE A 134 -13.63 -3.59 -1.86
C ILE A 134 -12.28 -3.63 -1.15
N ASN A 135 -12.26 -3.91 0.15
CA ASN A 135 -11.03 -3.95 0.92
C ASN A 135 -10.12 -5.10 0.49
N ALA A 136 -10.66 -6.29 0.19
CA ALA A 136 -9.88 -7.40 -0.35
C ALA A 136 -9.21 -7.03 -1.67
N THR A 137 -9.96 -6.42 -2.59
CA THR A 137 -9.44 -5.95 -3.89
C THR A 137 -8.32 -4.93 -3.69
N ASN A 138 -8.56 -3.90 -2.88
CA ASN A 138 -7.57 -2.87 -2.56
C ASN A 138 -6.32 -3.47 -1.90
N ASN A 139 -6.49 -4.43 -0.99
CA ASN A 139 -5.41 -5.10 -0.29
C ASN A 139 -4.59 -6.02 -1.20
N ASP A 140 -5.22 -6.71 -2.15
CA ASP A 140 -4.54 -7.56 -3.13
C ASP A 140 -3.63 -6.71 -4.01
N GLU A 141 -4.16 -5.63 -4.56
CA GLU A 141 -3.38 -4.74 -5.38
C GLU A 141 -2.29 -4.03 -4.55
N ARG A 142 -2.60 -3.55 -3.34
CA ARG A 142 -1.60 -2.96 -2.43
C ARG A 142 -0.46 -3.93 -2.15
N SER A 143 -0.77 -5.21 -1.95
CA SER A 143 0.23 -6.26 -1.75
C SER A 143 1.13 -6.43 -2.97
N GLN A 144 0.58 -6.41 -4.19
CA GLN A 144 1.36 -6.46 -5.44
C GLN A 144 2.29 -5.24 -5.59
N GLU A 145 1.80 -4.05 -5.28
CA GLU A 145 2.59 -2.82 -5.33
C GLU A 145 3.75 -2.83 -4.32
N ILE A 146 3.54 -3.38 -3.12
CA ILE A 146 4.58 -3.56 -2.10
C ILE A 146 5.67 -4.54 -2.57
N ASP A 147 5.29 -5.62 -3.25
CA ASP A 147 6.25 -6.56 -3.83
C ASP A 147 7.09 -5.91 -4.93
N HIS A 148 6.46 -5.18 -5.86
CA HIS A 148 7.17 -4.42 -6.89
C HIS A 148 8.11 -3.37 -6.30
N LEU A 149 7.63 -2.60 -5.32
CA LEU A 149 8.45 -1.65 -4.56
C LEU A 149 9.70 -2.33 -3.98
N SER A 150 9.54 -3.47 -3.33
CA SER A 150 10.65 -4.21 -2.72
C SER A 150 11.69 -4.64 -3.76
N LYS A 151 11.23 -5.13 -4.93
CA LYS A 151 12.10 -5.51 -6.05
C LYS A 151 12.88 -4.33 -6.60
N TYR A 152 12.23 -3.19 -6.84
CA TYR A 152 12.91 -2.00 -7.37
C TYR A 152 13.86 -1.36 -6.36
N VAL A 153 13.53 -1.36 -5.07
CA VAL A 153 14.46 -0.92 -4.00
C VAL A 153 15.70 -1.80 -3.97
N ALA A 154 15.54 -3.13 -4.01
CA ALA A 154 16.65 -4.06 -4.01
C ALA A 154 17.53 -3.90 -5.26
N LEU A 155 16.92 -3.80 -6.46
CA LEU A 155 17.63 -3.57 -7.71
C LEU A 155 18.39 -2.23 -7.69
N CYS A 156 17.74 -1.17 -7.22
CA CYS A 156 18.34 0.15 -7.06
C CYS A 156 19.58 0.09 -6.15
N ALA A 157 19.48 -0.59 -5.00
CA ALA A 157 20.59 -0.73 -4.07
C ALA A 157 21.78 -1.46 -4.71
N VAL A 158 21.52 -2.58 -5.40
CA VAL A 158 22.57 -3.33 -6.10
C VAL A 158 23.24 -2.48 -7.17
N LEU A 159 22.47 -1.82 -8.04
CA LEU A 159 23.01 -0.98 -9.11
C LEU A 159 23.78 0.22 -8.56
N ALA A 160 23.30 0.87 -7.50
CA ALA A 160 23.99 1.97 -6.87
C ALA A 160 25.33 1.52 -6.25
N ILE A 161 25.38 0.36 -5.60
CA ILE A 161 26.63 -0.21 -5.07
C ILE A 161 27.60 -0.54 -6.21
N LEU A 162 27.12 -1.14 -7.29
CA LEU A 162 27.96 -1.44 -8.46
C LEU A 162 28.48 -0.16 -9.13
N SER A 163 27.70 0.92 -9.13
CA SER A 163 28.14 2.23 -9.66
C SER A 163 29.30 2.82 -8.86
N PHE A 164 29.51 2.41 -7.60
CA PHE A 164 30.64 2.86 -6.79
C PHE A 164 31.97 2.20 -7.17
N ILE A 165 31.96 1.02 -7.79
CA ILE A 165 33.19 0.25 -8.11
C ILE A 165 34.14 1.03 -9.04
N PRO A 166 33.69 1.64 -10.15
CA PRO A 166 34.55 2.48 -11.01
C PRO A 166 35.22 3.63 -10.26
N PHE A 167 34.50 4.28 -9.35
CA PHE A 167 35.07 5.33 -8.52
C PHE A 167 36.20 4.80 -7.63
N PHE A 168 36.01 3.64 -7.01
CA PHE A 168 37.02 3.02 -6.16
C PHE A 168 38.30 2.68 -6.95
N ILE A 169 38.14 2.02 -8.12
CA ILE A 169 39.26 1.64 -8.98
C ILE A 169 40.01 2.87 -9.50
N ALA A 170 39.30 3.93 -9.89
CA ALA A 170 39.91 5.14 -10.43
C ALA A 170 40.74 5.93 -9.40
N ASN A 171 40.43 5.81 -8.09
CA ASN A 171 41.06 6.59 -7.02
C ASN A 171 42.01 5.77 -6.13
N HIS A 172 42.02 4.44 -6.25
CA HIS A 172 42.92 3.53 -5.53
C HIS A 172 43.49 2.47 -6.48
N PRO A 173 44.51 2.84 -7.30
CA PRO A 173 45.16 1.93 -8.23
C PRO A 173 45.99 0.83 -7.55
#